data_AF-A0A6N9B845-F1
#
_entry.id   AF-A0A6N9B845-F1
#
_cell.length_a   1.000
_cell.length_b   1.000
_cell.length_c   1.000
_cell.angle_alpha   90.00
_cell.angle_beta   90.00
_cell.angle_gamma   90.00
#
_symmetry.space_group_name_H-M   'P 1'
#
loop_
_entity.id
_entity.type
_entity.pdbx_description
1 polymer ?
#
loop_
_entity_poly.entity_id
_entity_poly.type
_entity_poly.pdbx_seq_one_letter_code
_entity_poly.pdbx_strand_id
1 'polypeptide(L)'
;MVHNPYNKGLLTTLLGEPEAEALFSTDRMLDNFNKFEMALTRALYQTGKITQPSHDKILSSISNFTPDIKDLIKTTQVDGIPESYTQ
;
A
#
# COMPACT_ATOMS: atom_id res chain seq x y z
N MET A 1 -6.59 -21.53 7.29
CA MET A 1 -6.59 -21.15 5.86
C MET A 1 -7.99 -20.70 5.51
N VAL A 2 -8.19 -19.41 5.20
CA VAL A 2 -9.49 -18.93 4.74
C VAL A 2 -9.67 -19.40 3.30
N HIS A 3 -10.54 -20.39 3.09
CA HIS A 3 -11.12 -20.66 1.79
C HIS A 3 -12.02 -19.49 1.45
N ASN A 4 -11.51 -18.53 0.69
CA ASN A 4 -12.36 -17.55 0.05
C ASN A 4 -12.83 -18.18 -1.28
N PRO A 5 -14.12 -18.55 -1.39
CA PRO A 5 -14.66 -19.27 -2.55
C PRO A 5 -14.70 -18.40 -3.81
N TYR A 6 -14.54 -17.09 -3.67
CA TYR A 6 -14.54 -16.14 -4.79
C TYR A 6 -13.23 -16.22 -5.58
N ASN A 7 -12.09 -16.44 -4.92
CA ASN A 7 -10.76 -16.30 -5.53
C ASN A 7 -9.85 -17.53 -5.41
N LYS A 8 -10.28 -18.62 -4.72
CA LYS A 8 -9.53 -19.90 -4.70
C LYS A 8 -10.46 -21.11 -4.70
N GLY A 9 -10.46 -21.87 -5.80
CA GLY A 9 -11.04 -23.21 -5.91
C GLY A 9 -12.07 -23.36 -7.02
N LEU A 10 -12.80 -24.49 -7.00
CA LEU A 10 -13.78 -24.86 -8.02
C LEU A 10 -14.92 -23.84 -8.22
N LEU A 11 -15.19 -22.98 -7.23
CA LEU A 11 -16.28 -22.02 -7.26
C LEU A 11 -15.91 -20.67 -7.89
N THR A 12 -14.62 -20.41 -8.14
CA THR A 12 -14.15 -19.16 -8.74
C THR A 12 -14.75 -18.91 -10.13
N THR A 13 -15.03 -19.96 -10.92
CA THR A 13 -15.68 -19.78 -12.24
C THR A 13 -17.14 -19.34 -12.13
N LEU A 14 -17.81 -19.63 -11.00
CA LEU A 14 -19.23 -19.32 -10.79
C LEU A 14 -19.44 -18.03 -10.00
N LEU A 15 -18.54 -17.73 -9.06
CA LEU A 15 -18.66 -16.63 -8.10
C LEU A 15 -17.54 -15.61 -8.21
N GLY A 16 -16.50 -15.87 -9.01
CA GLY A 16 -15.35 -14.98 -9.13
C GLY A 16 -15.72 -13.65 -9.76
N GLU A 17 -15.26 -12.57 -9.14
CA GLU A 17 -15.51 -11.19 -9.56
C GLU A 17 -14.15 -10.50 -9.77
N PRO A 18 -13.48 -10.75 -10.91
CA PRO A 18 -12.09 -10.32 -11.12
C PRO A 18 -11.91 -8.80 -11.03
N GLU A 19 -12.95 -8.04 -11.40
CA GLU A 19 -12.94 -6.58 -11.26
C GLU A 19 -12.95 -6.16 -9.79
N ALA A 20 -13.80 -6.77 -8.96
CA ALA A 20 -13.85 -6.52 -7.52
C ALA A 20 -12.56 -6.96 -6.83
N GLU A 21 -12.02 -8.13 -7.20
CA GLU A 21 -10.74 -8.63 -6.69
C GLU A 21 -9.58 -7.68 -6.99
N ALA A 22 -9.53 -7.13 -8.20
CA ALA A 22 -8.53 -6.12 -8.55
C ALA A 22 -8.63 -4.88 -7.65
N LEU A 23 -9.83 -4.51 -7.17
CA LEU A 23 -9.99 -3.38 -6.25
C LEU A 23 -9.37 -3.61 -4.87
N PHE A 24 -9.34 -4.87 -4.42
CA PHE A 24 -8.80 -5.27 -3.12
C PHE A 24 -7.42 -5.93 -3.22
N SER A 25 -6.77 -5.81 -4.37
CA SER A 25 -5.41 -6.30 -4.56
C SER A 25 -4.41 -5.56 -3.65
N THR A 26 -3.40 -6.28 -3.16
CA THR A 26 -2.32 -5.72 -2.35
C THR A 26 -1.59 -4.60 -3.09
N ASP A 27 -1.37 -4.77 -4.40
CA ASP A 27 -0.72 -3.77 -5.24
C ASP A 27 -1.50 -2.46 -5.25
N ARG A 28 -2.83 -2.54 -5.40
CA ARG A 28 -3.68 -1.34 -5.36
C ARG A 28 -3.73 -0.71 -3.96
N MET A 29 -3.73 -1.51 -2.90
CA MET A 29 -3.66 -1.00 -1.53
C MET A 29 -2.38 -0.18 -1.31
N LEU A 30 -1.23 -0.69 -1.74
CA LEU A 30 0.07 -0.02 -1.60
C LEU A 30 0.15 1.25 -2.46
N ASP A 31 -0.33 1.19 -3.71
CA ASP A 31 -0.42 2.38 -4.57
C ASP A 31 -1.26 3.48 -3.91
N ASN A 32 -2.38 3.13 -3.28
CA ASN A 32 -3.22 4.10 -2.56
C ASN A 32 -2.53 4.66 -1.31
N PHE A 33 -1.75 3.88 -0.56
CA PHE A 33 -0.95 4.40 0.54
C PHE A 33 0.12 5.38 0.06
N ASN A 34 0.84 5.06 -1.01
CA ASN A 34 1.80 5.99 -1.61
C ASN A 34 1.13 7.29 -2.05
N LYS A 35 -0.03 7.21 -2.70
CA LYS A 35 -0.83 8.40 -3.08
C LYS A 35 -1.23 9.23 -1.87
N PHE A 36 -1.65 8.60 -0.78
CA PHE A 36 -1.98 9.27 0.46
C PHE A 36 -0.76 10.00 1.04
N GLU A 37 0.38 9.32 1.19
CA GLU A 37 1.61 9.92 1.74
C GLU A 37 2.13 11.09 0.89
N MET A 38 2.04 10.98 -0.43
CA MET A 38 2.37 12.09 -1.33
C MET A 38 1.42 13.28 -1.16
N ALA A 39 0.11 13.03 -1.02
CA ALA A 39 -0.87 14.09 -0.78
C ALA A 39 -0.65 14.78 0.57
N LEU A 40 -0.38 13.99 1.62
CA LEU A 40 -0.05 14.48 2.95
C LEU A 40 1.21 15.36 2.92
N THR A 41 2.27 14.88 2.25
CA THR A 41 3.53 15.63 2.07
C THR A 41 3.28 17.00 1.42
N ARG A 42 2.48 17.03 0.36
CA ARG A 42 2.11 18.29 -0.31
C ARG A 42 1.33 19.23 0.62
N ALA A 43 0.38 18.70 1.40
CA ALA A 43 -0.39 19.50 2.36
C ALA A 43 0.48 20.07 3.49
N LEU A 44 1.43 19.28 4.00
CA LEU A 44 2.38 19.73 5.02
C LEU A 44 3.30 20.84 4.51
N TYR A 45 3.72 20.75 3.24
CA TYR A 45 4.49 21.83 2.61
C TYR A 45 3.65 23.11 2.46
N GLN A 46 2.42 23.00 1.96
CA GLN A 46 1.50 24.13 1.78
C GLN A 46 1.20 24.86 3.10
N THR A 47 1.16 24.14 4.22
CA THR A 47 0.95 24.69 5.56
C THR A 47 2.23 25.18 6.24
N GLY A 48 3.37 25.11 5.56
CA GLY A 48 4.68 25.54 6.07
C GLY A 48 5.24 24.63 7.16
N LYS A 49 4.71 23.41 7.33
CA LYS A 49 5.16 22.45 8.34
C LYS A 49 6.46 21.74 7.96
N ILE A 50 6.78 21.69 6.66
CA ILE A 50 8.04 21.16 6.13
C ILE A 50 8.65 22.12 5.13
N THR A 51 9.98 22.05 4.96
CA THR A 51 10.73 22.87 4.01
C THR A 51 10.67 22.30 2.60
N GLN A 52 10.96 23.12 1.59
CA GLN A 52 11.05 22.68 0.18
C GLN A 52 12.03 21.49 0.00
N PRO A 53 13.26 21.49 0.56
CA PRO A 53 14.15 20.35 0.43
C PRO A 53 13.57 19.05 1.01
N SER A 54 12.87 19.13 2.15
CA SER A 54 12.22 17.96 2.75
C SER A 54 11.05 17.46 1.90
N HIS A 55 10.23 18.38 1.38
CA HIS A 55 9.13 18.05 0.47
C HIS A 55 9.63 17.29 -0.76
N ASP A 56 10.66 17.82 -1.43
CA ASP A 56 11.18 17.23 -2.68
C ASP A 56 11.84 15.87 -2.41
N LYS A 57 12.58 15.75 -1.30
CA LYS A 57 13.17 14.48 -0.89
C LYS A 57 12.12 13.41 -0.61
N ILE A 58 11.07 13.75 0.16
CA ILE A 58 10.02 12.79 0.54
C ILE A 58 9.23 12.34 -0.70
N LEU A 59 8.84 13.27 -1.60
CA LEU A 59 8.14 12.90 -2.83
C LEU A 59 9.00 12.03 -3.75
N SER A 60 10.30 12.32 -3.84
CA SER A 60 11.24 11.48 -4.59
C SER A 60 11.38 10.10 -3.95
N SER A 61 11.40 9.99 -2.62
CA SER A 61 11.46 8.69 -1.93
C SER A 61 10.20 7.87 -2.16
N ILE A 62 9.01 8.46 -2.02
CA ILE A 62 7.74 7.74 -2.18
C ILE A 62 7.51 7.32 -3.64
N SER A 63 7.86 8.17 -4.61
CA SER A 63 7.69 7.82 -6.03
C SER A 63 8.56 6.65 -6.49
N ASN A 64 9.67 6.38 -5.80
CA ASN A 64 10.56 5.25 -6.07
C ASN A 64 10.36 4.08 -5.08
N PHE A 65 9.33 4.14 -4.24
CA PHE A 65 9.11 3.14 -3.21
C PHE A 65 8.50 1.86 -3.80
N THR A 66 9.28 0.78 -3.77
CA THR A 66 8.86 -0.58 -4.16
C THR A 66 9.02 -1.51 -2.96
N PRO A 67 7.98 -1.70 -2.12
CA PRO A 67 8.08 -2.49 -0.90
C PRO A 67 8.24 -3.99 -1.18
N ASP A 68 9.01 -4.69 -0.35
CA ASP A 68 8.99 -6.15 -0.32
C ASP A 68 7.75 -6.63 0.45
N ILE A 69 6.81 -7.21 -0.29
CA ILE A 69 5.55 -7.75 0.26
C ILE A 69 5.80 -8.83 1.32
N LYS A 70 6.87 -9.63 1.18
CA LYS A 70 7.18 -10.69 2.15
C LYS A 70 7.58 -10.10 3.50
N ASP A 71 8.36 -9.04 3.48
CA ASP A 71 8.74 -8.33 4.69
C ASP A 71 7.54 -7.62 5.31
N LEU A 72 6.66 -7.00 4.50
CA LEU A 72 5.40 -6.41 5.01
C LEU A 72 4.49 -7.45 5.69
N ILE A 73 4.36 -8.65 5.13
CA ILE A 73 3.59 -9.73 5.75
C ILE A 73 4.22 -10.12 7.09
N LYS A 74 5.55 -10.21 7.15
CA LYS A 74 6.28 -10.58 8.36
C LYS A 74 6.13 -9.51 9.45
N THR A 75 6.24 -8.23 9.13
CA THR A 75 6.03 -7.15 10.11
C THR A 75 4.57 -7.07 10.57
N THR A 76 3.62 -7.25 9.66
CA THR A 76 2.18 -7.29 10.01
C THR A 76 1.86 -8.40 11.01
N GLN A 77 2.58 -9.53 10.98
CA GLN A 77 2.40 -10.62 11.96
C GLN A 77 2.89 -10.26 13.36
N VAL A 78 3.78 -9.28 13.50
CA VAL A 78 4.33 -8.83 14.78
C VAL A 78 3.51 -7.65 15.32
N ASP A 79 3.32 -6.61 14.51
CA ASP A 79 2.74 -5.34 14.95
C ASP A 79 1.22 -5.27 14.74
N GLY A 80 0.65 -6.23 14.00
CA GLY A 80 -0.78 -6.25 13.63
C GLY A 80 -1.15 -5.25 12.53
N ILE A 81 -0.20 -4.42 12.09
CA ILE A 81 -0.32 -3.47 10.99
C ILE A 81 0.89 -3.57 10.05
N PRO A 82 0.74 -3.30 8.74
CA PRO A 82 1.87 -3.28 7.82
C PRO A 82 2.79 -2.09 8.13
N GLU A 83 3.96 -2.36 8.70
CA GLU A 83 4.99 -1.35 8.93
C GLU A 83 6.02 -1.37 7.79
N SER A 84 6.19 -0.24 7.12
CA SER A 84 7.23 -0.04 6.10
C SER A 84 8.50 0.52 6.75
N TYR A 85 9.23 -0.30 7.50
CA TYR A 85 10.59 0.10 7.91
C TYR A 85 11.55 -0.05 6.72
N THR A 86 12.08 1.05 6.23
CA THR A 86 13.38 1.08 5.55
C THR A 86 14.47 0.88 6.59
N GLN A 87 15.19 -0.24 6.51
CA GLN A 87 16.55 -0.33 7.04
C GLN A 87 17.55 0.24 6.04
#